data_AF-A0A7W1MFQ4-F1
#
_entry.id   AF-A0A7W1MFQ4-F1
#
_cell.length_a   1.000
_cell.length_b   1.000
_cell.length_c   1.000
_cell.angle_alpha   90.00
_cell.angle_beta   90.00
_cell.angle_gamma   90.00
#
_symmetry.space_group_name_H-M   'P 1'
#
loop_
_entity.id
_entity.type
_entity.pdbx_description
1 polymer ?
#
loop_
_entity_poly.entity_id
_entity_poly.type
_entity_poly.pdbx_seq_one_letter_code
_entity_poly.pdbx_strand_id
1 'polypeptide(L)' 'MHDAIISVPDPVNEPVLGYAPGSAERAKLKAALAAIEKEVVEIPCVVGGERVRTGNLRDVVMPHRHHHVVARYHAATED' A
#
# COMPACT_ATOMS: atom_id res chain seq x y z
N MET A 1 -31.48 -17.21 7.01
CA MET A 1 -31.36 -17.11 8.48
C MET A 1 -30.18 -17.97 8.85
N HIS A 2 -29.15 -17.41 9.48
CA HIS A 2 -27.99 -18.17 9.94
C HIS A 2 -28.19 -18.47 11.43
N ASP A 3 -28.49 -19.71 11.78
CA ASP A 3 -28.64 -20.14 13.18
C ASP A 3 -27.29 -20.64 13.71
N ALA A 4 -26.37 -19.70 13.98
CA ALA A 4 -25.07 -19.99 14.55
C ALA A 4 -24.64 -18.90 15.55
N ILE A 5 -24.07 -19.32 16.68
CA ILE A 5 -23.36 -18.42 17.59
C ILE A 5 -21.92 -18.33 17.10
N ILE A 6 -21.58 -17.23 16.43
CA ILE A 6 -20.25 -16.99 15.90
C ILE A 6 -19.42 -16.28 16.97
N SER A 7 -18.27 -16.85 17.32
CA SER A 7 -17.25 -16.21 18.15
C SER A 7 -16.04 -15.92 17.28
N VAL A 8 -15.54 -14.68 17.35
CA VAL A 8 -14.30 -14.28 16.69
C VAL A 8 -13.10 -14.73 17.53
N PRO A 9 -11.94 -15.04 16.92
CA PRO A 9 -10.72 -15.32 17.67
C PRO A 9 -10.33 -14.14 18.58
N ASP A 10 -9.79 -14.44 19.75
CA ASP A 10 -9.25 -13.42 20.63
C ASP A 10 -8.07 -12.70 19.96
N PRO A 11 -8.04 -11.35 19.98
CA PRO A 11 -6.94 -10.61 19.37
C PRO A 11 -5.65 -10.80 20.16
N VAL A 12 -4.55 -11.02 19.45
CA VAL A 12 -3.18 -11.03 19.99
C VAL A 12 -2.32 -10.01 19.25
N ASN A 13 -1.31 -9.46 19.93
CA ASN A 13 -0.39 -8.52 19.29
C ASN A 13 0.44 -9.23 18.21
N GLU A 14 0.59 -8.60 17.04
CA GLU A 14 1.48 -9.08 15.99
C GLU A 14 2.95 -8.98 16.44
N PRO A 15 3.77 -10.04 16.28
CA PRO A 15 5.18 -10.01 16.66
C PRO A 15 6.00 -9.00 15.85
N VAL A 16 6.91 -8.28 16.51
CA VAL A 16 7.90 -7.44 15.83
C VAL A 16 9.04 -8.32 15.30
N LEU A 17 9.31 -8.25 14.00
CA LEU A 17 10.40 -9.00 13.36
C LEU A 17 11.75 -8.30 13.53
N GLY A 18 12.85 -9.06 13.52
CA GLY A 18 14.20 -8.56 13.78
C GLY A 18 14.96 -8.01 12.57
N TYR A 19 14.64 -8.47 11.35
CA TYR A 19 15.30 -8.04 10.10
C TYR A 19 16.84 -8.11 10.14
N ALA A 20 17.38 -9.13 10.84
CA ALA A 20 18.80 -9.35 10.95
C ALA A 20 19.45 -9.60 9.57
N PRO A 21 20.76 -9.39 9.39
CA PRO A 21 21.47 -9.80 8.18
C PRO A 21 21.21 -11.29 7.85
N GLY A 22 20.87 -11.60 6.60
CA GLY A 22 20.57 -12.97 6.15
C GLY A 22 19.17 -13.48 6.46
N SER A 23 18.36 -12.75 7.24
CA SER A 23 16.99 -13.14 7.56
C SER A 23 16.05 -13.09 6.33
N ALA A 24 15.03 -13.95 6.33
CA ALA A 24 14.07 -14.05 5.24
C ALA A 24 13.21 -12.79 5.13
N GLU A 25 12.81 -12.19 6.26
CA GLU A 25 12.05 -10.96 6.30
C GLU A 25 12.83 -9.76 5.73
N ARG A 26 14.16 -9.70 5.95
CA ARG A 26 15.00 -8.67 5.34
C ARG A 26 15.13 -8.86 3.83
N ALA A 27 15.22 -10.11 3.36
CA ALA A 27 15.24 -10.40 1.93
C ALA A 27 13.93 -9.97 1.25
N LYS A 28 12.78 -10.28 1.86
CA LYS A 28 11.45 -9.84 1.38
C LYS A 28 11.34 -8.32 1.35
N LEU A 29 11.78 -7.63 2.41
CA LEU A 29 11.76 -6.17 2.47
C LEU A 29 12.58 -5.54 1.34
N LYS A 30 13.80 -6.04 1.11
CA LYS A 30 14.66 -5.55 0.02
C LYS A 30 14.02 -5.77 -1.36
N ALA A 31 13.40 -6.92 -1.58
CA ALA A 31 12.70 -7.20 -2.83
C ALA A 31 11.52 -6.24 -3.06
N ALA A 32 10.73 -5.97 -2.02
CA ALA A 32 9.61 -5.03 -2.09
C ALA A 32 10.06 -3.59 -2.36
N LEU A 33 11.11 -3.12 -1.68
CA LEU A 33 11.69 -1.79 -1.93
C LEU A 33 12.17 -1.65 -3.38
N ALA A 34 12.88 -2.66 -3.89
CA ALA A 34 13.36 -2.65 -5.27
C ALA A 34 12.22 -2.70 -6.30
N ALA A 35 11.09 -3.33 -5.98
CA ALA A 35 9.91 -3.33 -6.85
C ALA A 35 9.25 -1.94 -6.88
N ILE A 36 9.03 -1.34 -5.70
CA ILE A 36 8.44 0.00 -5.57
C ILE A 36 9.31 1.08 -6.24
N GLU A 37 10.64 0.93 -6.19
CA GLU A 37 11.57 1.87 -6.84
C GLU A 37 11.59 1.78 -8.37
N LYS A 38 11.10 0.69 -8.97
CA LYS A 38 11.18 0.46 -10.42
C LYS A 38 9.93 0.89 -11.17
N GLU A 39 8.78 0.92 -10.50
CA GLU A 39 7.49 1.15 -11.12
C GLU A 39 6.86 2.44 -10.60
N VAL A 40 6.31 3.25 -11.51
CA VAL A 40 5.47 4.38 -11.15
C VAL A 40 4.02 3.96 -11.31
N VAL A 41 3.36 3.62 -10.20
CA VAL A 41 1.98 3.13 -10.23
C VAL A 41 0.98 4.28 -10.31
N GLU A 42 -0.15 4.05 -10.96
CA GLU A 42 -1.27 5.00 -10.99
C GLU A 42 -2.30 4.65 -9.91
N ILE A 43 -2.63 5.59 -9.04
CA ILE A 43 -3.53 5.40 -7.90
C ILE A 43 -4.87 6.09 -8.20
N PRO A 44 -5.95 5.34 -8.49
CA PRO A 44 -7.28 5.91 -8.68
C PRO A 44 -7.93 6.31 -7.35
N CYS A 45 -8.94 7.16 -7.40
CA CYS A 45 -9.90 7.28 -6.29
C CYS A 45 -10.72 5.98 -6.21
N VAL A 46 -11.07 5.54 -5.01
CA VAL A 46 -11.97 4.39 -4.81
C VAL A 46 -13.22 4.87 -4.08
N VAL A 47 -14.36 4.92 -4.79
CA VAL A 47 -15.63 5.45 -4.28
C VAL A 47 -16.70 4.38 -4.45
N GLY A 48 -17.32 3.94 -3.36
CA GLY A 48 -18.32 2.85 -3.41
C GLY A 48 -17.77 1.51 -3.93
N GLY A 49 -16.44 1.32 -3.94
CA GLY A 49 -15.78 0.15 -4.53
C GLY A 49 -15.38 0.31 -5.99
N GLU A 50 -15.80 1.38 -6.66
CA GLU A 50 -15.41 1.68 -8.05
C GLU A 50 -14.12 2.49 -8.12
N ARG A 51 -13.30 2.21 -9.14
CA ARG A 51 -12.04 2.93 -9.40
C ARG A 51 -12.29 4.11 -10.33
N VAL A 52 -12.30 5.32 -9.78
CA VAL A 52 -12.51 6.56 -10.52
C VAL A 52 -11.17 7.18 -10.91
N ARG A 53 -11.03 7.52 -12.19
CA ARG A 53 -9.83 8.17 -12.76
C ARG A 53 -10.19 9.58 -13.21
N THR A 54 -9.81 10.58 -12.44
CA THR A 54 -10.14 12.00 -12.68
C THR A 54 -9.30 12.68 -13.75
N GLY A 55 -8.20 12.05 -14.20
CA GLY A 55 -7.17 12.69 -15.04
C GLY A 55 -6.32 13.77 -14.33
N ASN A 56 -6.76 14.31 -13.19
CA ASN A 56 -6.01 15.27 -12.38
C ASN A 56 -4.89 14.57 -11.59
N LEU A 57 -3.81 14.21 -12.28
CA LEU A 57 -2.70 13.45 -11.71
C LEU A 57 -1.78 14.33 -10.86
N ARG A 58 -1.38 13.81 -9.69
CA ARG A 58 -0.36 14.40 -8.83
C ARG A 58 0.68 13.36 -8.42
N ASP A 59 1.94 13.77 -8.39
CA ASP A 59 3.05 12.88 -8.06
C ASP A 59 3.11 12.56 -6.56
N VAL A 60 3.40 11.30 -6.25
CA VAL A 60 3.83 10.81 -4.94
C VAL A 60 5.32 10.53 -5.04
N VAL A 61 6.12 11.21 -4.23
CA VAL A 61 7.58 11.14 -4.27
C VAL A 61 8.14 10.49 -3.01
N MET A 62 9.38 10.00 -3.09
CA MET A 62 10.13 9.58 -1.91
C MET A 62 10.60 10.81 -1.12
N PRO A 63 10.22 11.01 0.15
CA PRO A 63 10.62 12.21 0.90
C PRO A 63 12.15 12.36 1.04
N HIS A 64 12.88 11.24 1.11
CA HIS A 64 14.35 11.21 1.19
C HIS A 64 15.04 11.26 -0.19
N ARG A 65 14.29 11.18 -1.30
CA ARG A 65 14.77 11.23 -2.69
C ARG A 65 13.69 11.88 -3.57
N HIS A 66 13.38 13.15 -3.32
CA HIS A 66 12.18 13.84 -3.86
C HIS A 66 12.11 13.93 -5.39
N HIS A 67 13.22 13.74 -6.11
CA HIS A 67 13.21 13.64 -7.57
C HIS A 67 12.66 12.31 -8.10
N HIS A 68 12.48 11.31 -7.22
CA HIS A 68 11.99 10.00 -7.60
C HIS A 68 10.50 9.85 -7.27
N VAL A 69 9.70 9.76 -8.33
CA VAL A 69 8.26 9.51 -8.27
C VAL A 69 8.04 8.02 -8.12
N VAL A 70 7.21 7.61 -7.15
CA VAL A 70 6.82 6.21 -6.92
C VAL A 70 5.38 5.92 -7.33
N ALA A 71 4.55 6.96 -7.40
CA ALA A 71 3.19 6.84 -7.89
C ALA A 71 2.66 8.17 -8.42
N ARG A 72 1.58 8.12 -9.19
CA ARG A 72 0.74 9.27 -9.51
C ARG A 72 -0.68 8.98 -9.08
N TYR A 73 -1.28 9.84 -8.27
CA TYR A 73 -2.66 9.65 -7.86
C TYR A 73 -3.60 10.59 -8.60
N HIS A 74 -4.82 10.13 -8.81
CA HIS A 74 -5.94 10.95 -9.26
C HIS A 74 -6.44 11.79 -8.09
N ALA A 75 -6.19 13.10 -8.12
CA ALA A 75 -6.76 14.01 -7.15
C ALA A 75 -8.27 14.14 -7.40
N ALA A 76 -9.04 14.04 -6.31
CA ALA A 76 -10.49 14.20 -6.35
C ALA A 76 -10.87 15.61 -6.83
N THR A 77 -11.98 15.66 -7.55
CA THR A 77 -12.64 16.87 -8.04
C THR A 77 -13.90 17.13 -7.23
N GLU A 78 -14.59 18.23 -7.52
CA GLU A 78 -15.88 18.55 -6.88
C GLU A 78 -17.00 17.59 -7.32
N ASP A 79 -16.94 17.15 -8.58
CA ASP A 79 -17.73 16.07 -9.17
C ASP A 79 -17.21 14.69 -8.74
#